data_AF-A0A9W5EAE5-F1
#
_entry.id   AF-A0A9W5EAE5-F1
#
_cell.length_a   1.000
_cell.length_b   1.000
_cell.length_c   1.000
_cell.angle_alpha   90.00
_cell.angle_beta   90.00
_cell.angle_gamma   90.00
#
_symmetry.space_group_name_H-M   'P 1'
#
loop_
_entity.id
_entity.type
_entity.pdbx_description
1 polymer ?
#
loop_
_entity_poly.entity_id
_entity_poly.type
_entity_poly.pdbx_seq_one_letter_code
_entity_poly.pdbx_strand_id
1 'polypeptide(L)'
;MAKSVLKKDLQKKQILDEFLQHCEQQQVKALQKNDPYLFCIWIKEARLARRELAALYRAKEKHDEERAHIRGIVHRMKSIGVNADVVERVHYITLAN
;
A
#
# COMPACT_ATOMS: atom_id res chain seq x y z
N MET A 1 1.46 3.44 -13.95
CA MET A 1 1.88 4.13 -12.71
C MET A 1 2.53 3.10 -11.78
N ALA A 2 3.71 3.41 -11.22
CA ALA A 2 4.32 2.51 -10.24
C ALA A 2 3.45 2.48 -8.98
N LYS A 3 2.99 1.28 -8.57
CA LYS A 3 2.21 1.13 -7.33
C LYS A 3 3.11 1.40 -6.14
N SER A 4 2.96 2.57 -5.54
CA SER A 4 3.65 2.98 -4.33
C SER A 4 2.81 2.63 -3.10
N VAL A 5 3.46 2.49 -1.96
CA VAL A 5 2.82 2.37 -0.64
C VAL A 5 3.14 3.60 0.20
N LEU A 6 2.43 3.80 1.29
CA LEU A 6 2.79 4.85 2.25
C LEU A 6 4.19 4.59 2.80
N LYS A 7 4.90 5.66 3.16
CA LYS A 7 6.29 5.58 3.64
C LYS A 7 6.43 4.64 4.85
N LYS A 8 5.44 4.68 5.76
CA LYS A 8 5.37 3.79 6.94
C LYS A 8 5.23 2.30 6.60
N ASP A 9 4.70 2.00 5.42
CA ASP A 9 4.40 0.63 4.98
C ASP A 9 5.47 0.06 4.03
N LEU A 10 6.57 0.81 3.78
CA LEU A 10 7.65 0.38 2.88
C LEU A 10 8.32 -0.92 3.37
N GLN A 11 8.63 -1.00 4.66
CA GLN A 11 9.24 -2.21 5.25
C GLN A 11 8.29 -3.40 5.12
N LYS A 12 7.00 -3.19 5.41
CA LYS A 12 5.99 -4.24 5.29
C LYS A 12 5.82 -4.72 3.85
N LYS A 13 5.86 -3.81 2.87
CA LYS A 13 5.89 -4.15 1.46
C LYS A 13 7.10 -5.03 1.12
N GLN A 14 8.30 -4.64 1.56
CA GLN A 14 9.52 -5.42 1.31
C GLN A 14 9.40 -6.86 1.85
N ILE A 15 8.93 -7.00 3.09
CA ILE A 15 8.71 -8.32 3.71
C ILE A 15 7.69 -9.14 2.90
N LEU A 16 6.59 -8.54 2.44
CA LEU A 16 5.59 -9.22 1.63
C LEU A 16 6.13 -9.63 0.25
N ASP A 17 6.92 -8.77 -0.39
CA ASP A 17 7.54 -9.07 -1.68
C ASP A 17 8.56 -10.23 -1.55
N GLU A 18 9.39 -10.22 -0.52
CA GLU A 18 10.32 -11.32 -0.20
C GLU A 18 9.57 -12.62 0.13
N PHE A 19 8.49 -12.54 0.91
CA PHE A 19 7.66 -13.70 1.24
C PHE A 19 6.98 -14.30 0.01
N LEU A 20 6.57 -13.47 -0.96
CA LEU A 20 6.02 -13.96 -2.22
C LEU A 20 7.04 -14.72 -3.05
N GLN A 21 8.30 -14.25 -3.10
CA GLN A 21 9.40 -14.98 -3.73
C GLN A 21 9.66 -16.31 -3.01
N HIS A 22 9.62 -16.31 -1.67
CA HIS A 22 9.74 -17.55 -0.89
C HIS A 22 8.62 -18.54 -1.23
N CYS A 23 7.36 -18.09 -1.30
CA CYS A 23 6.23 -18.94 -1.66
C CYS A 23 6.40 -19.56 -3.04
N GLU A 24 6.89 -18.81 -4.02
CA GLU A 24 7.15 -19.32 -5.38
C GLU A 24 8.22 -20.42 -5.37
N GLN A 25 9.33 -20.22 -4.66
CA GLN A 25 10.36 -21.25 -4.51
C GLN A 25 9.80 -22.52 -3.85
N GLN A 26 8.93 -22.38 -2.86
CA GLN A 26 8.32 -23.53 -2.19
C GLN A 26 7.28 -24.24 -3.05
N GLN A 27 6.53 -23.51 -3.89
CA GLN A 27 5.64 -24.10 -4.89
C GLN A 27 6.44 -24.98 -5.86
N VAL A 28 7.57 -24.49 -6.38
CA VAL A 28 8.46 -25.28 -7.26
C VAL A 28 8.98 -26.53 -6.55
N LYS A 29 9.44 -26.40 -5.29
CA LYS A 29 9.90 -27.55 -4.49
C LYS A 29 8.79 -28.58 -4.24
N ALA A 30 7.56 -28.14 -4.02
CA ALA A 30 6.42 -29.03 -3.81
C ALA A 30 6.08 -29.80 -5.10
N LEU A 31 6.16 -29.14 -6.26
CA LEU A 31 6.00 -29.80 -7.57
C LEU A 31 7.09 -30.85 -7.82
N GLN A 32 8.36 -30.53 -7.53
CA GLN A 32 9.47 -31.49 -7.67
C GLN A 32 9.29 -32.73 -6.78
N LYS A 33 8.65 -32.59 -5.63
CA LYS A 33 8.36 -33.69 -4.69
C LYS A 33 7.05 -34.42 -4.99
N ASN A 34 6.29 -33.99 -6.00
CA ASN A 34 4.92 -34.45 -6.26
C ASN A 34 4.03 -34.39 -5.00
N ASP A 35 4.18 -33.33 -4.20
CA ASP A 35 3.37 -33.10 -3.00
C ASP A 35 2.28 -32.04 -3.30
N PRO A 36 1.07 -32.47 -3.69
CA PRO A 36 -0.01 -31.55 -4.01
C PRO A 36 -0.52 -30.80 -2.77
N TYR A 37 -0.39 -31.38 -1.58
CA TYR A 37 -0.85 -30.76 -0.35
C TYR A 37 0.02 -29.56 0.01
N LEU A 38 1.34 -29.74 -0.01
CA LEU A 38 2.30 -28.67 0.24
C LEU A 38 2.18 -27.57 -0.83
N PHE A 39 1.98 -27.95 -2.09
CA PHE A 39 1.75 -26.99 -3.17
C PHE A 39 0.52 -26.10 -2.92
N CYS A 40 -0.61 -26.73 -2.52
CA CYS A 40 -1.84 -26.00 -2.20
C CYS A 40 -1.68 -25.05 -1.01
N ILE A 41 -0.89 -25.42 0.01
CA ILE A 41 -0.57 -24.54 1.15
C ILE A 41 0.14 -23.27 0.65
N TRP A 42 1.22 -23.42 -0.12
CA TRP A 42 1.98 -22.27 -0.58
C TRP A 42 1.22 -21.37 -1.57
N ILE A 43 0.23 -21.91 -2.29
CA ILE A 43 -0.71 -21.08 -3.07
C ILE A 43 -1.60 -20.24 -2.15
N LYS A 44 -2.13 -20.83 -1.08
CA LYS A 44 -2.99 -20.11 -0.12
C LYS A 44 -2.21 -19.01 0.59
N GLU A 45 -1.00 -19.30 1.05
CA GLU A 45 -0.12 -18.32 1.70
C GLU A 45 0.23 -17.16 0.75
N ALA A 46 0.63 -17.47 -0.49
CA ALA A 46 0.90 -16.43 -1.48
C ALA A 46 -0.34 -15.59 -1.80
N ARG A 47 -1.54 -16.19 -1.78
CA ARG A 47 -2.80 -15.46 -1.98
C ARG A 47 -3.10 -14.51 -0.82
N LEU A 48 -2.83 -14.92 0.42
CA LEU A 48 -2.99 -14.06 1.60
C LEU A 48 -2.02 -12.88 1.54
N ALA A 49 -0.74 -13.11 1.27
CA ALA A 49 0.25 -12.05 1.13
C ALA A 49 -0.09 -11.05 0.02
N ARG A 50 -0.57 -11.53 -1.14
CA ARG A 50 -1.04 -10.63 -2.22
C ARG A 50 -2.24 -9.78 -1.81
N ARG A 51 -3.17 -10.32 -1.02
CA ARG A 51 -4.32 -9.56 -0.49
C ARG A 51 -3.86 -8.46 0.46
N GLU A 52 -2.90 -8.78 1.33
CA GLU A 52 -2.33 -7.81 2.26
C GLU A 52 -1.59 -6.69 1.51
N LEU A 53 -0.76 -7.05 0.53
CA LEU A 53 -0.07 -6.09 -0.33
C LEU A 53 -1.06 -5.19 -1.09
N ALA A 54 -2.16 -5.76 -1.60
CA ALA A 54 -3.23 -4.98 -2.24
C ALA A 54 -3.93 -4.02 -1.28
N ALA A 55 -4.07 -4.37 0.00
CA ALA A 55 -4.62 -3.47 1.02
C ALA A 55 -3.68 -2.27 1.26
N LEU A 56 -2.36 -2.48 1.27
CA LEU A 56 -1.38 -1.38 1.37
C LEU A 56 -1.48 -0.41 0.20
N TYR A 57 -1.64 -0.93 -1.03
CA TYR A 57 -1.82 -0.09 -2.21
C TYR A 57 -3.12 0.72 -2.15
N ARG A 58 -4.24 0.12 -1.75
CA ARG A 58 -5.51 0.84 -1.59
C ARG A 58 -5.46 1.90 -0.50
N ALA A 59 -4.77 1.62 0.60
CA ALA A 59 -4.59 2.60 1.66
C ALA A 59 -3.80 3.83 1.17
N LYS A 60 -2.78 3.61 0.32
CA LYS A 60 -2.03 4.70 -0.31
C LYS A 60 -2.88 5.51 -1.27
N GLU A 61 -3.65 4.85 -2.13
CA GLU A 61 -4.57 5.50 -3.07
C GLU A 61 -5.57 6.41 -2.34
N LYS A 62 -6.23 5.88 -1.29
CA LYS A 62 -7.15 6.67 -0.47
C LYS A 62 -6.47 7.87 0.20
N HIS A 63 -5.26 7.69 0.72
CA HIS A 63 -4.50 8.79 1.33
C HIS A 63 -4.16 9.89 0.30
N ASP A 64 -3.82 9.50 -0.93
CA ASP A 64 -3.50 10.46 -2.00
C ASP A 64 -4.73 11.22 -2.48
N GLU A 65 -5.89 10.56 -2.56
CA GLU A 65 -7.18 11.20 -2.83
C GLU A 65 -7.53 12.23 -1.74
N GLU A 66 -7.42 11.86 -0.47
CA GLU A 66 -7.67 12.78 0.67
C GLU A 66 -6.71 13.98 0.62
N ARG A 67 -5.42 13.73 0.36
CA ARG A 67 -4.40 14.79 0.23
C ARG A 67 -4.71 15.73 -0.93
N ALA A 68 -5.12 15.20 -2.08
CA ALA A 68 -5.49 16.00 -3.25
C ALA A 68 -6.74 16.85 -2.96
N HIS A 69 -7.73 16.28 -2.27
CA HIS A 69 -8.94 16.99 -1.87
C HIS A 69 -8.64 18.17 -0.94
N ILE A 70 -7.83 17.94 0.11
CA ILE A 70 -7.44 18.99 1.07
C ILE A 70 -6.65 20.10 0.37
N ARG A 71 -5.71 19.75 -0.51
CA ARG A 71 -4.98 20.74 -1.33
C ARG A 71 -5.92 21.57 -2.20
N GLY A 72 -6.95 20.94 -2.77
CA GLY A 72 -7.98 21.63 -3.54
C GLY A 72 -8.76 22.64 -2.70
N ILE A 73 -9.13 22.29 -1.46
CA ILE A 73 -9.79 23.22 -0.52
C ILE A 73 -8.88 24.40 -0.19
N VAL A 74 -7.63 24.11 0.23
CA VAL A 74 -6.64 25.13 0.58
C VAL A 74 -6.39 26.09 -0.58
N HIS A 75 -6.25 25.56 -1.80
CA HIS A 75 -6.06 26.37 -3.00
C HIS A 75 -7.25 27.30 -3.25
N ARG A 76 -8.48 26.79 -3.15
CA ARG A 76 -9.70 27.61 -3.29
C ARG A 76 -9.76 28.70 -2.23
N MET A 77 -9.49 28.40 -0.97
CA MET A 77 -9.48 29.40 0.11
C MET A 77 -8.46 30.52 -0.16
N LYS A 78 -7.23 30.15 -0.56
CA LYS A 78 -6.20 31.13 -0.92
C LYS A 78 -6.61 31.98 -2.13
N SER A 79 -7.27 31.40 -3.14
CA SER A 79 -7.71 32.14 -4.33
C SER A 79 -8.77 33.21 -4.04
N ILE A 80 -9.58 33.04 -2.98
CA ILE A 80 -10.58 34.02 -2.54
C ILE A 80 -10.05 34.94 -1.42
N GLY A 81 -8.75 34.92 -1.15
CA GLY A 81 -8.10 35.76 -0.13
C GLY A 81 -8.34 35.31 1.32
N VAL A 82 -8.85 34.09 1.54
CA VAL A 82 -9.08 33.54 2.88
C VAL A 82 -7.83 32.83 3.39
N ASN A 83 -7.44 33.11 4.64
CA ASN A 83 -6.33 32.43 5.30
C ASN A 83 -6.66 30.93 5.49
N ALA A 84 -5.79 30.05 4.98
CA ALA A 84 -5.92 28.60 5.05
C ALA A 84 -4.96 27.93 6.07
N ASP A 85 -4.17 28.69 6.82
CA ASP A 85 -3.13 28.18 7.74
C ASP A 85 -3.69 27.25 8.82
N VAL A 86 -4.92 27.50 9.26
CA VAL A 86 -5.59 26.63 10.25
C VAL A 86 -5.88 25.27 9.62
N VAL A 87 -6.37 25.23 8.38
CA VAL A 87 -6.66 24.00 7.63
C VAL A 87 -5.37 23.23 7.34
N GLU A 88 -4.32 23.92 6.91
CA GLU A 88 -3.01 23.31 6.66
C GLU A 88 -2.41 22.71 7.94
N ARG A 89 -2.52 23.39 9.08
CA ARG A 89 -2.04 22.86 10.37
C ARG A 89 -2.83 21.65 10.83
N VAL A 90 -4.16 21.69 10.75
CA VAL A 90 -5.01 20.56 11.16
C VAL A 90 -4.72 19.33 10.30
N HIS A 91 -4.47 19.52 9.01
CA HIS A 91 -4.19 18.43 8.07
C HIS A 91 -2.70 18.21 7.79
N TYR A 92 -1.81 18.73 8.63
CA TYR A 92 -0.37 18.69 8.41
C TYR A 92 0.15 17.27 8.14
N ILE A 93 -0.31 16.28 8.90
CA ILE A 93 0.11 14.88 8.74
C ILE A 93 -0.23 14.34 7.35
N THR A 94 -1.43 14.59 6.86
CA THR A 94 -1.89 14.15 5.53
C THR A 94 -1.23 14.95 4.40
N LEU A 95 -0.91 16.22 4.64
CA LEU A 95 -0.29 17.11 3.66
C LEU A 95 1.23 16.90 3.54
N ALA A 96 1.92 16.54 4.62
CA ALA A 96 3.36 16.32 4.69
C ALA A 96 3.77 14.92 4.20
N ASN A 97 2.89 13.92 4.30
CA ASN A 97 3.17 12.52 3.95
C ASN A 97 2.74 12.11 2.53
#